data_AF-K1Z815-F1
#
_entry.id   AF-K1Z815-F1
#
_cell.length_a   1.000
_cell.length_b   1.000
_cell.length_c   1.000
_cell.angle_alpha   90.00
_cell.angle_beta   90.00
_cell.angle_gamma   90.00
#
_symmetry.space_group_name_H-M   'P 1'
#
loop_
_entity.id
_entity.type
_entity.pdbx_description
1 polymer ?
#
loop_
_entity_poly.entity_id
_entity_poly.type
_entity_poly.pdbx_seq_one_letter_code
_entity_poly.pdbx_strand_id
1 'polypeptide(L)'
;MNNILDSIPAGIYWQDLDGKWLGKNRYMTDRIKLSAKDIIEGKPKYEIVHAGKICIYFLTKAPLYDQDSKNIIGSLGIFVDTTNVLELLTGYLAHEMRTPLAVVNINADNLLVTVNSLQEGIFPDNKLNITKKIISNIKAAVVSGTKIIEKLSGVISA
;
A
#
# COMPACT_ATOMS: atom_id res chain seq x y z
N MET A 1 -29.33 -3.37 26.09
CA MET A 1 -29.90 -3.36 24.74
C MET A 1 -28.73 -3.39 23.76
N ASN A 2 -28.53 -4.50 23.04
CA ASN A 2 -27.43 -4.63 22.10
C ASN A 2 -27.76 -3.80 20.86
N ASN A 3 -27.02 -2.71 20.63
CA ASN A 3 -27.10 -1.96 19.38
C ASN A 3 -26.63 -2.91 18.26
N ILE A 4 -27.42 -3.09 17.20
CA ILE A 4 -27.04 -3.97 16.07
C ILE A 4 -25.67 -3.57 15.49
N LEU A 5 -25.35 -2.27 15.55
CA LEU A 5 -24.06 -1.72 15.13
C LEU A 5 -22.89 -2.22 15.97
N ASP A 6 -23.10 -2.56 17.24
CA ASP A 6 -22.05 -3.07 18.14
C ASP A 6 -21.72 -4.54 17.85
N SER A 7 -22.60 -5.27 17.15
CA SER A 7 -22.35 -6.66 16.75
C SER A 7 -21.48 -6.78 15.51
N ILE A 8 -21.28 -5.69 14.77
CA ILE A 8 -20.49 -5.67 13.53
C ILE A 8 -18.99 -5.62 13.89
N PRO A 9 -18.16 -6.57 13.41
CA PRO A 9 -16.72 -6.61 13.69
C PRO A 9 -15.91 -5.64 12.81
N ALA A 10 -16.47 -4.46 12.61
CA ALA A 10 -15.87 -3.35 11.91
C ALA A 10 -16.28 -2.10 12.67
N GLY A 11 -15.43 -1.09 12.66
CA GLY A 11 -15.81 0.12 13.34
C GLY A 11 -16.59 1.04 12.41
N ILE A 12 -17.63 1.61 12.98
CA ILE A 12 -18.66 2.35 12.26
C ILE A 12 -18.75 3.72 12.91
N TYR A 13 -18.87 4.76 12.08
CA TYR A 13 -19.07 6.12 12.55
C TYR A 13 -19.99 6.88 11.61
N TRP A 14 -20.61 7.94 12.12
CA TRP A 14 -21.37 8.87 11.30
C TRP A 14 -21.08 10.32 11.68
N GLN A 15 -21.14 11.18 10.67
CA GLN A 15 -20.82 12.60 10.74
C GLN A 15 -21.92 13.41 10.07
N ASP A 16 -22.07 14.67 10.48
CA ASP A 16 -22.88 15.65 9.75
C ASP A 16 -22.16 16.17 8.49
N LEU A 17 -22.79 17.13 7.82
CA LEU A 17 -22.27 17.75 6.59
C LEU A 17 -20.97 18.54 6.80
N ASP A 18 -20.74 19.05 8.00
CA ASP A 18 -19.52 19.78 8.37
C ASP A 18 -18.40 18.82 8.79
N GLY A 19 -18.64 17.50 8.72
CA GLY A 19 -17.70 16.46 9.12
C GLY A 19 -17.59 16.27 10.63
N LYS A 20 -18.46 16.90 11.42
CA LYS A 20 -18.49 16.73 12.88
C LYS A 20 -19.08 15.36 13.22
N TRP A 21 -18.44 14.67 14.15
CA TRP A 21 -18.84 13.33 14.57
C TRP A 21 -20.15 13.38 15.36
N LEU A 22 -21.12 12.62 14.88
CA LEU A 22 -22.42 12.45 15.54
C LEU A 22 -22.45 11.17 16.38
N GLY A 23 -21.67 10.16 16.02
CA GLY A 23 -21.48 8.97 16.83
C GLY A 23 -20.64 7.88 16.18
N LYS A 24 -20.50 6.77 16.92
CA LYS A 24 -19.71 5.60 16.55
C LYS A 24 -20.21 4.34 17.27
N ASN A 25 -19.90 3.16 16.74
CA ASN A 25 -20.15 1.90 17.43
C ASN A 25 -19.08 1.59 18.49
N ARG A 26 -19.37 0.61 19.35
CA ARG A 26 -18.44 0.17 20.40
C ARG A 26 -17.17 -0.48 19.88
N TYR A 27 -17.25 -1.17 18.73
CA TYR A 27 -16.06 -1.75 18.11
C TYR A 27 -14.98 -0.68 17.87
N MET A 28 -15.38 0.52 17.44
CA MET A 28 -14.49 1.66 17.28
C MET A 28 -13.77 2.08 18.56
N THR A 29 -14.50 2.17 19.67
CA THR A 29 -13.94 2.62 20.95
C THR A 29 -12.97 1.60 21.53
N ASP A 30 -13.34 0.32 21.45
CA ASP A 30 -12.68 -0.73 22.23
C ASP A 30 -11.45 -1.27 21.53
N ARG A 31 -11.53 -1.46 20.21
CA ARG A 31 -10.49 -2.12 19.43
C ARG A 31 -9.49 -1.14 18.85
N ILE A 32 -10.01 0.01 18.41
CA ILE A 32 -9.26 0.86 17.51
C ILE A 32 -8.58 1.99 18.26
N LYS A 33 -9.06 2.37 19.46
CA LYS A 33 -8.39 3.33 20.37
C LYS A 33 -7.88 4.61 19.68
N LEU A 34 -8.39 4.90 18.50
CA LEU A 34 -8.07 6.09 17.74
C LEU A 34 -8.85 7.22 18.37
N SER A 35 -8.15 8.29 18.71
CA SER A 35 -8.83 9.53 19.03
C SER A 35 -9.50 10.02 17.76
N ALA A 36 -10.66 10.69 17.88
CA ALA A 36 -11.32 11.30 16.72
C ALA A 36 -10.38 12.25 15.95
N LYS A 37 -9.36 12.81 16.63
CA LYS A 37 -8.33 13.68 16.06
C LYS A 37 -7.39 12.94 15.09
N ASP A 38 -7.07 11.67 15.34
CA ASP A 38 -6.14 10.88 14.52
C ASP A 38 -6.69 10.55 13.11
N ILE A 39 -8.02 10.64 12.95
CA ILE A 39 -8.71 10.30 11.70
C ILE A 39 -8.96 11.55 10.83
N ILE A 40 -8.84 12.76 11.38
CA ILE A 40 -9.29 14.02 10.76
C ILE A 40 -8.13 14.85 10.16
N GLU A 41 -6.91 14.74 10.67
CA GLU A 41 -5.80 15.63 10.26
C GLU A 41 -5.02 15.09 9.04
N GLY A 42 -5.53 15.31 7.82
CA GLY A 42 -4.76 15.54 6.58
C GLY A 42 -3.73 14.51 6.09
N LYS A 43 -3.45 13.44 6.84
CA LYS A 43 -2.57 12.34 6.45
C LYS A 43 -3.31 11.47 5.42
N PRO A 44 -2.58 10.79 4.49
CA PRO A 44 -3.21 9.78 3.66
C PRO A 44 -4.00 8.81 4.55
N LYS A 45 -5.30 8.66 4.27
CA LYS A 45 -6.35 8.07 5.14
C LYS A 45 -6.12 6.62 5.61
N TYR A 46 -4.99 6.00 5.26
CA TYR A 46 -4.73 4.58 5.44
C TYR A 46 -3.57 4.26 6.38
N GLU A 47 -2.83 5.23 6.93
CA GLU A 47 -1.74 4.98 7.89
C GLU A 47 -2.00 5.71 9.20
N ILE A 48 -2.38 4.96 10.23
CA ILE A 48 -2.59 5.52 11.57
C ILE A 48 -1.65 4.83 12.53
N VAL A 49 -0.83 5.61 13.24
CA VAL A 49 0.14 5.05 14.18
C VAL A 49 -0.55 4.80 15.52
N HIS A 50 -0.72 3.54 15.89
CA HIS A 50 -1.27 3.13 17.17
C HIS A 50 -0.20 2.44 18.02
N ALA A 51 0.08 2.99 19.22
CA ALA A 51 1.08 2.44 20.15
C ALA A 51 2.47 2.19 19.51
N GLY A 52 2.88 3.06 18.57
CA GLY A 52 4.16 2.95 17.86
C GLY A 52 4.14 2.04 16.63
N LYS A 53 3.02 1.36 16.34
CA LYS A 53 2.85 0.54 15.14
C LYS A 53 2.04 1.25 14.07
N ILE A 54 2.39 1.04 12.81
CA ILE A 54 1.59 1.51 11.68
C ILE A 54 0.42 0.55 11.51
N CYS A 55 -0.80 1.05 11.65
CA CYS A 55 -2.03 0.30 11.39
C CYS A 55 -2.65 0.78 10.07
N ILE A 56 -3.09 -0.18 9.27
CA ILE A 56 -3.63 0.08 7.93
C ILE A 56 -5.10 -0.25 7.88
N TYR A 57 -5.91 0.78 7.64
CA TYR A 57 -7.36 0.67 7.63
C TYR A 57 -7.92 0.86 6.23
N PHE A 58 -8.81 -0.05 5.83
CA PHE A 58 -9.67 0.14 4.68
C PHE A 58 -10.90 0.94 5.11
N LEU A 59 -11.14 2.09 4.46
CA LEU A 59 -12.23 3.01 4.78
C LEU A 59 -13.20 3.12 3.60
N THR A 60 -14.49 2.91 3.88
CA THR A 60 -15.58 3.26 2.97
C THR A 60 -16.45 4.36 3.57
N LYS A 61 -17.02 5.20 2.71
CA LYS A 61 -18.00 6.22 3.12
C LYS A 61 -19.22 6.14 2.20
N ALA A 62 -20.41 6.22 2.80
CA ALA A 62 -21.67 6.39 2.11
C ALA A 62 -22.36 7.67 2.59
N PRO A 63 -23.04 8.42 1.73
CA PRO A 63 -23.87 9.54 2.14
C PRO A 63 -25.02 9.05 3.03
N LEU A 64 -25.34 9.82 4.07
CA LEU A 64 -26.56 9.65 4.85
C LEU A 64 -27.62 10.58 4.30
N TYR A 65 -28.82 10.05 4.08
CA TYR A 65 -29.95 10.79 3.54
C TYR A 65 -31.02 10.99 4.60
N ASP A 66 -31.62 12.18 4.59
CA ASP A 66 -32.89 12.41 5.26
C ASP A 66 -33.97 11.52 4.64
N GLN A 67 -34.78 10.88 5.50
CA GLN A 67 -35.72 9.85 5.08
C GLN A 67 -36.78 10.40 4.11
N ASP A 68 -37.22 11.63 4.35
CA ASP A 68 -38.35 12.26 3.66
C ASP A 68 -37.89 13.09 2.47
N SER A 69 -36.93 14.00 2.68
CA SER A 69 -36.48 14.93 1.64
C SER A 69 -35.46 14.34 0.66
N LYS A 70 -34.87 13.17 0.98
CA LYS A 70 -33.73 12.58 0.25
C LYS A 70 -32.52 13.50 0.11
N ASN A 71 -32.46 14.57 0.90
CA ASN A 71 -31.29 15.42 0.97
C ASN A 71 -30.17 14.71 1.73
N ILE A 72 -28.92 14.94 1.33
CA ILE A 72 -27.77 14.45 2.09
C ILE A 72 -27.70 15.24 3.39
N ILE A 73 -27.63 14.54 4.52
CA ILE A 73 -27.54 15.12 5.87
C ILE A 73 -26.22 14.79 6.58
N GLY A 74 -25.37 13.99 5.95
CA GLY A 74 -24.10 13.59 6.53
C GLY A 74 -23.44 12.43 5.79
N SER A 75 -22.56 11.73 6.50
CA SER A 75 -21.91 10.53 5.99
C SER A 75 -21.81 9.43 7.03
N LEU A 76 -21.93 8.18 6.56
CA LEU A 76 -21.66 6.95 7.30
C LEU A 76 -20.33 6.40 6.81
N GLY A 77 -19.42 6.11 7.72
CA GLY A 77 -18.15 5.47 7.39
C GLY A 77 -17.97 4.14 8.11
N ILE A 78 -17.30 3.22 7.42
CA ILE A 78 -16.91 1.92 7.95
C ILE A 78 -15.39 1.80 7.78
N PHE A 79 -14.71 1.38 8.84
CA PHE A 79 -13.29 1.06 8.79
C PHE A 79 -13.04 -0.38 9.23
N VAL A 80 -12.20 -1.05 8.46
CA VAL A 80 -11.75 -2.42 8.72
C VAL A 80 -10.24 -2.39 8.88
N ASP A 81 -9.74 -2.96 9.97
CA ASP A 81 -8.31 -3.18 10.15
C ASP A 81 -7.84 -4.23 9.14
N THR A 82 -6.97 -3.80 8.24
CA THR A 82 -6.40 -4.64 7.18
C THR A 82 -4.90 -4.85 7.36
N THR A 83 -4.33 -4.44 8.50
CA THR A 83 -2.89 -4.47 8.77
C THR A 83 -2.32 -5.86 8.51
N ASN A 84 -2.85 -6.89 9.19
CA ASN A 84 -2.38 -8.27 9.05
C ASN A 84 -2.52 -8.82 7.63
N VAL A 85 -3.62 -8.46 6.94
CA VAL A 85 -3.86 -8.91 5.55
C VAL A 85 -2.84 -8.27 4.62
N LEU A 86 -2.56 -6.97 4.80
CA LEU A 86 -1.59 -6.28 3.98
C LEU A 86 -0.17 -6.77 4.26
N GLU A 87 0.24 -6.92 5.52
CA GLU A 87 1.56 -7.47 5.89
C GLU A 87 1.79 -8.84 5.26
N LEU A 88 0.77 -9.71 5.29
CA LEU A 88 0.83 -11.03 4.70
C LEU A 88 0.95 -10.95 3.17
N LEU A 89 0.11 -10.15 2.52
CA LEU A 89 0.15 -9.97 1.06
C LEU A 89 1.47 -9.34 0.58
N THR A 90 1.97 -8.31 1.26
CA THR A 90 3.22 -7.65 0.88
C THR A 90 4.41 -8.58 1.08
N GLY A 91 4.39 -9.42 2.12
CA GLY A 91 5.40 -10.46 2.33
C GLY A 91 5.42 -11.50 1.20
N TYR A 92 4.24 -12.00 0.81
CA TYR A 92 4.12 -12.93 -0.33
C TYR A 92 4.58 -12.29 -1.63
N LEU A 93 4.11 -11.08 -1.94
CA LEU A 93 4.51 -10.36 -3.15
C LEU A 93 6.03 -10.10 -3.17
N ALA A 94 6.60 -9.68 -2.05
CA ALA A 94 8.04 -9.48 -1.92
C ALA A 94 8.83 -10.76 -2.20
N HIS A 95 8.38 -11.90 -1.67
CA HIS A 95 9.00 -13.20 -1.89
C HIS A 95 8.93 -13.62 -3.36
N GLU A 96 7.73 -13.58 -3.96
CA GLU A 96 7.51 -14.03 -5.34
C GLU A 96 8.14 -13.11 -6.38
N MET A 97 8.34 -11.83 -6.07
CA MET A 97 9.04 -10.91 -6.97
C MET A 97 10.56 -11.00 -6.89
N ARG A 98 11.13 -11.48 -5.77
CA ARG A 98 12.58 -11.55 -5.57
C ARG A 98 13.26 -12.51 -6.54
N THR A 99 12.68 -13.69 -6.72
CA THR A 99 13.20 -14.74 -7.62
C THR A 99 13.27 -14.30 -9.09
N PRO A 100 12.19 -13.82 -9.74
CA PRO A 100 12.25 -13.40 -11.14
C PRO A 100 13.18 -12.20 -11.34
N LEU A 101 13.25 -11.25 -10.40
CA LEU A 101 14.21 -10.14 -10.49
C LEU A 101 15.66 -10.61 -10.42
N ALA A 102 15.96 -11.59 -9.56
CA ALA A 102 17.29 -12.19 -9.50
C ALA A 102 17.67 -12.87 -10.82
N VAL A 103 16.73 -13.60 -11.44
CA VAL A 103 16.93 -14.22 -12.76
C VAL A 103 17.19 -13.17 -13.84
N VAL A 104 16.41 -12.09 -13.87
CA VAL A 104 16.62 -10.98 -14.82
C VAL A 104 17.99 -10.33 -14.59
N ASN A 105 18.42 -10.15 -13.33
CA ASN A 105 19.74 -9.59 -13.02
C ASN A 105 20.88 -10.47 -13.54
N ILE A 106 20.82 -11.78 -13.25
CA ILE A 106 21.83 -12.75 -13.70
C ILE A 106 21.91 -12.76 -15.24
N ASN A 107 20.76 -12.75 -15.92
CA ASN A 107 20.74 -12.70 -17.37
C ASN A 107 21.31 -11.39 -17.92
N ALA A 108 21.04 -10.25 -17.28
CA ALA A 108 21.64 -8.97 -17.65
C ALA A 108 23.17 -8.98 -17.46
N ASP A 109 23.67 -9.61 -16.39
CA ASP A 109 25.10 -9.78 -16.14
C ASP A 109 25.76 -10.69 -17.19
N ASN A 110 25.13 -11.82 -17.53
CA ASN A 110 25.62 -12.73 -18.58
C ASN A 110 25.65 -12.04 -19.97
N LEU A 111 24.62 -11.24 -20.28
CA LEU A 111 24.60 -10.42 -21.49
C LEU A 111 25.73 -9.40 -21.50
N LEU A 112 26.01 -8.74 -20.37
CA LEU A 112 27.10 -7.78 -20.27
C LEU A 112 28.46 -8.44 -20.52
N VAL A 113 28.69 -9.61 -19.92
CA VAL A 113 29.92 -10.40 -20.15
C VAL A 113 30.06 -10.78 -21.62
N THR A 114 28.98 -11.30 -22.21
CA THR A 114 28.96 -11.68 -23.64
C THR A 114 29.28 -10.48 -24.53
N VAL A 115 28.60 -9.35 -24.30
CA VAL A 115 28.81 -8.11 -25.05
C VAL A 115 30.24 -7.59 -24.90
N ASN A 116 30.84 -7.67 -23.72
CA ASN A 116 32.22 -7.27 -23.49
C ASN A 116 33.24 -8.21 -24.15
N SER A 117 32.87 -9.47 -24.41
CA SER A 117 33.73 -10.45 -25.08
C SER A 117 33.70 -10.38 -26.61
N LEU A 118 32.76 -9.63 -27.20
CA LEU A 118 32.69 -9.43 -28.64
C LEU A 118 33.88 -8.56 -29.09
N GLN A 119 34.68 -9.06 -30.04
CA GLN A 119 35.82 -8.33 -30.58
C GLN A 119 35.40 -7.04 -31.29
N GLU A 120 36.13 -5.95 -31.04
CA GLU A 120 36.02 -4.71 -31.81
C GLU A 120 36.30 -5.02 -33.29
N GLY A 121 35.32 -4.72 -34.16
CA GLY A 121 35.40 -4.94 -35.61
C GLY A 121 34.33 -5.86 -36.22
N ILE A 122 33.69 -6.75 -35.44
CA ILE A 122 32.59 -7.61 -35.95
C ILE A 122 31.23 -6.90 -35.86
N PHE A 123 31.07 -6.05 -34.84
CA PHE A 123 29.87 -5.25 -34.62
C PHE A 123 30.20 -3.76 -34.66
N PRO A 124 29.36 -2.92 -35.28
CA PRO A 124 29.51 -1.47 -35.20
C PRO A 124 29.51 -0.97 -33.75
N ASP A 125 30.50 -0.15 -33.37
CA ASP A 125 30.67 0.37 -31.99
C ASP A 125 29.43 1.09 -31.47
N ASN A 126 28.69 1.77 -32.37
CA ASN A 126 27.44 2.43 -32.00
C ASN A 126 26.38 1.44 -31.48
N LYS A 127 26.27 0.25 -32.07
CA LYS A 127 25.36 -0.81 -31.62
C LYS A 127 25.84 -1.41 -30.31
N LEU A 128 27.14 -1.61 -30.14
CA LEU A 128 27.71 -2.13 -28.89
C LEU A 128 27.42 -1.19 -27.71
N ASN A 129 27.62 0.12 -27.92
CA ASN A 129 27.35 1.15 -26.92
C ASN A 129 25.85 1.26 -26.58
N ILE A 130 24.97 1.17 -27.58
CA ILE A 130 23.52 1.14 -27.36
C ILE A 130 23.12 -0.10 -26.54
N THR A 131 23.65 -1.27 -26.88
CA THR A 131 23.36 -2.51 -26.14
C THR A 131 23.84 -2.43 -24.69
N LYS A 132 25.07 -1.94 -24.45
CA LYS A 132 25.59 -1.72 -23.08
C LYS A 132 24.69 -0.75 -22.29
N LYS A 133 24.21 0.32 -22.93
CA LYS A 133 23.26 1.27 -22.31
C LYS A 133 21.93 0.61 -21.95
N ILE A 134 21.38 -0.22 -22.83
CA ILE A 134 20.14 -0.99 -22.55
C ILE A 134 20.33 -1.92 -21.35
N ILE A 135 21.44 -2.68 -21.32
CA ILE A 135 21.76 -3.58 -20.20
C ILE A 135 21.88 -2.78 -18.89
N SER A 136 22.55 -1.63 -18.91
CA SER A 136 22.64 -0.74 -17.75
C SER A 136 21.27 -0.26 -17.27
N ASN A 137 20.36 0.08 -18.18
CA ASN A 137 18.99 0.48 -17.84
C ASN A 137 18.20 -0.67 -17.21
N ILE A 138 18.34 -1.90 -17.72
CA ILE A 138 17.72 -3.10 -17.14
C ILE A 138 18.22 -3.30 -15.70
N LYS A 139 19.54 -3.25 -15.48
CA LYS A 139 20.11 -3.38 -14.14
C LYS A 139 19.61 -2.29 -13.18
N ALA A 140 19.53 -1.05 -13.65
CA ALA A 140 18.98 0.05 -12.85
C ALA A 140 17.50 -0.19 -12.48
N ALA A 141 16.70 -0.70 -13.41
CA ALA A 141 15.31 -1.06 -13.16
C ALA A 141 15.18 -2.20 -12.13
N VAL A 142 16.02 -3.24 -12.21
CA VAL A 142 16.05 -4.33 -11.24
C VAL A 142 16.43 -3.83 -9.84
N VAL A 143 17.43 -2.96 -9.73
CA VAL A 143 17.81 -2.34 -8.44
C VAL A 143 16.66 -1.52 -7.88
N SER A 144 15.96 -0.75 -8.72
CA SER A 144 14.78 0.01 -8.30
C SER A 144 13.67 -0.91 -7.79
N GLY A 145 13.35 -1.98 -8.52
CA GLY A 145 12.38 -2.99 -8.11
C GLY A 145 12.75 -3.67 -6.78
N THR A 146 14.03 -3.99 -6.59
CA THR A 146 14.53 -4.58 -5.34
C THR A 146 14.32 -3.64 -4.15
N LYS A 147 14.61 -2.35 -4.31
CA LYS A 147 14.34 -1.34 -3.26
C LYS A 147 12.85 -1.21 -2.93
N ILE A 148 11.96 -1.35 -3.92
CA ILE A 148 10.51 -1.37 -3.68
C ILE A 148 10.13 -2.60 -2.85
N ILE A 149 10.68 -3.77 -3.18
CA ILE A 149 10.45 -5.02 -2.43
C ILE A 149 10.96 -4.93 -0.99
N GLU A 150 12.13 -4.31 -0.77
CA GLU A 150 12.66 -4.05 0.57
C GLU A 150 11.73 -3.18 1.39
N LYS A 151 11.19 -2.10 0.78
CA LYS A 151 10.18 -1.26 1.45
C LYS A 151 8.91 -2.04 1.77
N LEU A 152 8.40 -2.85 0.83
CA LEU A 152 7.23 -3.71 1.05
C LEU A 152 7.45 -4.73 2.17
N SER A 153 8.66 -5.28 2.27
CA SER A 153 9.05 -6.19 3.36
C SER A 153 9.24 -5.44 4.69
N GLY A 154 9.69 -4.18 4.64
CA GLY A 154 9.85 -3.31 5.79
C GLY A 154 8.54 -2.88 6.43
N VAL A 155 7.42 -2.88 5.69
CA VAL A 155 6.06 -2.71 6.26
C VAL A 155 5.74 -3.80 7.30
N ILE A 156 6.38 -4.98 7.20
CA ILE A 156 6.20 -6.11 8.14
C ILE A 156 7.08 -5.95 9.40
N SER A 157 8.05 -5.03 9.37
CA SER A 157 9.13 -4.92 10.37
C SER A 157 9.05 -3.68 11.27
N ALA A 158 8.06 -2.80 11.07
CA ALA A 158 7.85 -1.56 11.82
C ALA A 158 6.62 -1.67 12.74
#